data_AF-A0A1E8CLW2-F1
#
_entry.id   AF-A0A1E8CLW2-F1
#
_cell.length_a   1.000
_cell.length_b   1.000
_cell.length_c   1.000
_cell.angle_alpha   90.00
_cell.angle_beta   90.00
_cell.angle_gamma   90.00
#
_symmetry.space_group_name_H-M   'P 1'
#
loop_
_entity.id
_entity.type
_entity.pdbx_description
1 polymer ?
#
loop_
_entity_poly.entity_id
_entity_poly.type
_entity_poly.pdbx_seq_one_letter_code
_entity_poly.pdbx_strand_id
1 'polypeptide(L)'
;MLIKFYSEQSAEFVMLDSTAKQLLTMMGHGDSTEGSVSGEALNSALDRLSSAIAREPDSSGSANPDEQKGADGWDEDDDADDPEEVAIPARAAPLIDMLGRAKDEDGYVMWRPE
;
A
#
# COMPACT_ATOMS: atom_id res chain seq x y z
N MET A 1 11.71 11.84 0.26
CA MET A 1 11.79 11.45 1.68
C MET A 1 11.12 10.09 1.83
N LEU A 2 11.51 9.31 2.83
CA LEU A 2 10.91 8.01 3.12
C LEU A 2 10.04 8.12 4.37
N ILE A 3 8.91 7.43 4.35
CA ILE A 3 8.01 7.30 5.50
C ILE A 3 8.06 5.86 5.96
N LYS A 4 8.36 5.66 7.24
CA LYS A 4 8.36 4.36 7.90
C LYS A 4 7.01 4.12 8.55
N PHE A 5 6.39 3.00 8.20
CA PHE A 5 5.20 2.48 8.84
C PHE A 5 5.57 1.39 9.85
N TYR A 6 4.91 1.41 11.00
CA TYR A 6 5.19 0.52 12.11
C TYR A 6 3.90 0.11 12.81
N SER A 7 3.83 -1.15 13.21
CA SER A 7 2.80 -1.72 14.09
C SER A 7 3.43 -2.85 14.87
N GLU A 8 3.04 -3.05 16.13
CA GLU A 8 3.54 -4.18 16.93
C GLU A 8 3.05 -5.55 16.39
N GLN A 9 1.99 -5.53 15.58
CA GLN A 9 1.30 -6.71 15.07
C GLN A 9 1.82 -7.15 13.69
N SER A 10 2.72 -6.38 13.08
CA SER A 10 3.15 -6.55 11.69
C SER A 10 4.61 -6.17 11.48
N ALA A 11 5.18 -6.60 10.36
CA ALA A 11 6.50 -6.14 9.96
C ALA A 11 6.47 -4.65 9.58
N GLU A 12 7.42 -3.88 10.09
CA GLU A 12 7.64 -2.50 9.65
C GLU A 12 8.11 -2.45 8.19
N PHE A 13 7.71 -1.40 7.47
CA PHE A 13 8.14 -1.16 6.10
C PHE A 13 8.29 0.34 5.82
N VAL A 14 8.99 0.68 4.74
CA VAL A 14 9.21 2.07 4.32
C VAL A 14 8.67 2.29 2.91
N MET A 15 8.15 3.49 2.64
CA MET A 15 7.67 3.88 1.32
C MET A 15 8.10 5.31 0.97
N LEU A 16 8.07 5.63 -0.33
CA LEU A 16 8.25 7.00 -0.81
C LEU A 16 7.16 7.92 -0.22
N ASP A 17 7.58 9.11 0.21
CA ASP A 17 6.71 10.15 0.77
C ASP A 17 5.50 10.46 -0.13
N SER A 18 5.69 10.53 -1.45
CA SER A 18 4.60 10.77 -2.41
C SER A 18 3.53 9.68 -2.35
N THR A 19 3.93 8.41 -2.37
CA THR A 19 3.03 7.27 -2.25
C THR A 19 2.39 7.21 -0.87
N ALA A 20 3.18 7.38 0.19
CA ALA A 20 2.68 7.38 1.56
C ALA A 20 1.59 8.44 1.76
N LYS A 21 1.82 9.67 1.31
CA LYS A 21 0.84 10.77 1.38
C LYS A 21 -0.43 10.48 0.59
N GLN A 22 -0.31 9.85 -0.58
CA GLN A 22 -1.49 9.44 -1.36
C GLN A 22 -2.34 8.43 -0.57
N LEU A 23 -1.72 7.39 0.00
CA LEU A 23 -2.42 6.40 0.83
C LEU A 23 -2.99 7.00 2.12
N LEU A 24 -2.25 7.88 2.79
CA LEU A 24 -2.69 8.60 3.99
C LEU A 24 -3.88 9.52 3.71
N THR A 25 -3.88 10.17 2.55
CA THR A 25 -5.01 10.99 2.09
C THR A 25 -6.24 10.12 1.85
N MET A 26 -6.08 8.95 1.22
CA MET A 26 -7.17 7.99 1.01
C MET A 26 -7.75 7.45 2.33
N MET A 27 -6.92 7.24 3.36
CA MET A 27 -7.38 6.87 4.71
C MET A 27 -8.12 8.00 5.44
N GLY A 28 -7.99 9.24 4.95
CA GLY A 28 -8.55 10.44 5.58
C GLY A 28 -7.65 11.08 6.65
N HIS A 29 -6.35 10.76 6.63
CA HIS A 29 -5.32 11.37 7.49
C HIS A 29 -4.54 12.50 6.78
N GLY A 30 -4.86 12.79 5.51
CA GLY A 30 -4.24 13.86 4.73
C GLY A 30 -2.79 13.56 4.35
N ASP A 31 -1.99 14.62 4.13
CA ASP A 31 -0.58 14.53 3.77
C ASP A 31 0.38 14.49 4.98
N SER A 32 -0.13 14.18 6.18
CA SER A 32 0.66 14.18 7.41
C SER A 32 1.76 13.12 7.37
N THR A 33 3.03 13.55 7.34
CA THR A 33 4.19 12.64 7.29
C THR A 33 4.48 11.92 8.60
N GLU A 34 3.83 12.34 9.69
CA GLU A 34 3.89 11.69 10.99
C GLU A 34 2.48 11.57 11.58
N GLY A 35 2.20 10.44 12.25
CA GLY A 35 0.90 10.20 12.86
C GLY A 35 0.71 8.76 13.30
N SER A 36 -0.48 8.48 13.85
CA SER A 36 -0.90 7.14 14.22
C SER A 36 -2.41 6.97 14.13
N VAL A 37 -2.84 5.72 14.00
CA VAL A 37 -4.23 5.27 13.99
C VAL A 37 -4.38 4.04 14.87
N SER A 38 -5.43 4.01 15.70
CA SER A 38 -5.70 2.91 16.65
C SER A 38 -7.20 2.78 16.94
N GLY A 39 -7.60 1.67 17.57
CA GLY A 39 -8.97 1.40 17.99
C GLY A 39 -9.98 1.48 16.85
N GLU A 40 -11.11 2.15 17.05
CA GLU A 40 -12.18 2.27 16.06
C GLU A 40 -11.73 2.96 14.75
N ALA A 41 -10.69 3.78 14.81
CA ALA A 41 -10.16 4.48 13.64
C ALA A 41 -9.48 3.53 12.64
N LEU A 42 -8.98 2.35 13.08
CA LEU A 42 -8.40 1.33 12.19
C LEU A 42 -9.45 0.81 11.20
N ASN A 43 -10.66 0.54 11.68
CA ASN A 43 -11.78 0.10 10.84
C ASN A 43 -12.10 1.13 9.76
N SER A 44 -12.20 2.40 10.19
CA SER A 44 -12.54 3.50 9.29
C SER A 44 -11.44 3.75 8.26
N ALA A 45 -10.17 3.66 8.66
CA ALA A 45 -9.03 3.84 7.78
C ALA A 45 -8.97 2.72 6.72
N LEU A 46 -9.16 1.46 7.14
CA LEU A 46 -9.13 0.31 6.24
C LEU A 46 -10.29 0.35 5.22
N ASP A 47 -11.51 0.65 5.66
CA ASP A 47 -12.68 0.77 4.76
C ASP A 47 -12.51 1.88 3.73
N ARG A 48 -12.03 3.06 4.16
CA ARG A 48 -11.77 4.20 3.27
C ARG A 48 -10.66 3.90 2.28
N LEU A 49 -9.56 3.30 2.73
CA LEU A 49 -8.44 2.94 1.86
C LEU A 49 -8.87 1.92 0.81
N SER A 50 -9.52 0.84 1.23
CA SER A 50 -10.03 -0.19 0.32
C SER A 50 -11.03 0.38 -0.69
N SER A 51 -11.97 1.22 -0.23
CA SER A 51 -12.94 1.89 -1.09
C SER A 51 -12.30 2.88 -2.06
N ALA A 52 -11.27 3.62 -1.64
CA ALA A 52 -10.56 4.57 -2.48
C ALA A 52 -9.79 3.85 -3.59
N ILE A 53 -9.10 2.75 -3.25
CA ILE A 53 -8.38 1.91 -4.21
C ILE A 53 -9.35 1.27 -5.21
N ALA A 54 -10.51 0.79 -4.75
CA ALA A 54 -11.53 0.21 -5.64
C ALA A 54 -12.18 1.26 -6.57
N ARG A 55 -12.13 2.55 -6.20
CA ARG A 55 -12.68 3.67 -6.98
C ARG A 55 -11.67 4.31 -7.91
N GLU A 56 -10.37 4.09 -7.72
CA GLU A 56 -9.36 4.46 -8.69
C GLU A 56 -9.38 3.39 -9.79
N PRO A 57 -9.99 3.65 -10.96
CA PRO A 57 -9.91 2.71 -12.05
C PRO A 57 -8.44 2.62 -12.46
N ASP A 58 -7.86 1.46 -12.21
CA ASP A 58 -6.68 0.89 -12.86
C ASP A 58 -6.26 1.71 -14.08
N SER A 59 -5.38 2.69 -13.86
CA SER A 59 -4.55 3.20 -14.93
C SER A 59 -3.27 2.39 -14.84
N SER A 60 -3.35 1.21 -15.45
CA SER A 60 -2.27 0.24 -15.69
C SER A 60 -2.12 -0.91 -14.68
N GLY A 61 -2.61 -2.08 -15.12
CA GLY A 61 -1.87 -3.34 -15.04
C GLY A 61 -2.15 -4.23 -13.84
N SER A 62 -3.05 -5.21 -14.03
CA SER A 62 -3.04 -6.46 -13.27
C SER A 62 -1.63 -7.07 -13.24
N ALA A 63 -0.96 -6.99 -12.10
CA ALA A 63 0.14 -7.88 -11.75
C ALA A 63 -0.22 -8.59 -10.44
N ASN A 64 -0.75 -9.80 -10.59
CA ASN A 64 -0.88 -10.76 -9.49
C ASN A 64 0.55 -11.13 -9.03
N PRO A 65 0.92 -10.96 -7.76
CA PRO A 65 2.17 -11.51 -7.24
C PRO A 65 1.97 -12.95 -6.76
N ASP A 66 1.59 -13.84 -7.66
CA ASP A 66 1.61 -15.28 -7.41
C ASP A 66 1.59 -16.00 -8.76
N GLU A 67 2.76 -16.35 -9.29
CA GLU A 67 3.00 -17.67 -9.90
C GLU A 67 4.46 -17.80 -10.33
N GLN A 68 5.24 -18.38 -9.42
CA GLN A 68 6.51 -19.02 -9.74
C GLN A 68 6.25 -20.28 -10.57
N LYS A 69 6.33 -20.20 -11.90
CA LYS A 69 6.58 -21.36 -12.79
C LYS A 69 7.38 -20.94 -14.01
N GLY A 70 8.58 -21.51 -14.14
CA GLY A 70 9.36 -21.40 -15.36
C GLY A 70 8.75 -22.20 -16.50
N ALA A 71 8.88 -21.68 -17.72
CA ALA A 71 9.19 -22.43 -18.93
C ALA A 71 9.43 -21.42 -20.06
N ASP A 72 10.55 -21.62 -20.72
CA ASP A 72 10.94 -21.20 -22.05
C ASP A 72 9.82 -20.87 -23.05
N GLY A 73 9.99 -19.77 -23.77
CA GLY A 73 9.21 -19.40 -24.94
C GLY A 73 9.61 -18.01 -25.43
N TRP A 74 10.58 -17.96 -26.34
CA TRP A 74 10.96 -16.76 -27.06
C TRP A 74 9.85 -16.35 -28.02
N ASP A 75 9.25 -15.18 -27.82
CA ASP A 75 8.68 -14.38 -28.90
C ASP A 75 8.99 -12.91 -28.60
N GLU A 76 9.64 -12.30 -29.59
CA GLU A 76 10.22 -10.97 -29.59
C GLU A 76 9.27 -10.06 -30.37
N ASP A 77 8.62 -9.09 -29.71
CA ASP A 77 8.28 -7.79 -30.30
C ASP A 77 7.75 -6.81 -29.23
N ASP A 78 8.14 -5.55 -29.42
CA ASP A 78 7.66 -4.31 -28.81
C ASP A 78 8.31 -3.83 -27.49
N ASP A 79 9.39 -3.06 -27.70
CA ASP A 79 9.80 -1.89 -26.92
C ASP A 79 8.64 -1.17 -26.21
N ALA A 80 8.47 -1.48 -24.92
CA ALA A 80 7.92 -0.54 -23.94
C ALA A 80 8.65 -0.78 -22.61
N ASP A 81 9.93 -0.38 -22.58
CA ASP A 81 10.68 -0.12 -21.35
C ASP A 81 10.10 1.14 -20.68
N ASP A 82 8.80 1.13 -20.41
CA ASP A 82 8.16 2.10 -19.53
C ASP A 82 8.40 1.57 -18.12
N PRO A 83 9.08 2.31 -17.24
CA PRO A 83 9.44 1.82 -15.93
C PRO A 83 8.15 1.42 -15.23
N GLU A 84 7.91 0.13 -15.01
CA GLU A 84 6.67 -0.41 -14.43
C GLU A 84 6.28 0.43 -13.21
N GLU A 85 5.40 1.42 -13.42
CA GLU A 85 5.00 2.34 -12.39
C GLU A 85 4.08 1.53 -11.48
N VAL A 86 4.66 0.86 -10.49
CA VAL A 86 3.95 -0.09 -9.63
C VAL A 86 2.62 0.53 -9.21
N ALA A 87 1.53 -0.09 -9.64
CA ALA A 87 0.20 0.46 -9.49
C ALA A 87 -0.09 0.75 -8.01
N ILE A 88 -0.81 1.84 -7.73
CA ILE A 88 -1.18 2.24 -6.37
C ILE A 88 -1.82 1.09 -5.55
N PRO A 89 -2.68 0.22 -6.12
CA PRO A 89 -3.23 -0.93 -5.40
C PRO A 89 -2.14 -1.88 -4.87
N ALA A 90 -1.14 -2.20 -5.70
CA ALA A 90 -0.04 -3.09 -5.30
C ALA A 90 0.83 -2.46 -4.19
N ARG A 91 1.02 -1.14 -4.24
CA ARG A 91 1.74 -0.37 -3.21
C ARG A 91 0.96 -0.27 -1.89
N ALA A 92 -0.37 -0.32 -1.93
CA ALA A 92 -1.21 -0.23 -0.74
C ALA A 92 -1.35 -1.56 0.04
N ALA A 93 -1.10 -2.70 -0.61
CA ALA A 93 -1.22 -4.02 -0.02
C ALA A 93 -0.53 -4.18 1.36
N PRO A 94 0.75 -3.78 1.57
CA PRO A 94 1.40 -3.91 2.87
C PRO A 94 0.73 -3.06 3.97
N LEU A 95 0.19 -1.89 3.63
CA LEU A 95 -0.52 -1.04 4.58
C LEU A 95 -1.89 -1.61 4.94
N ILE A 96 -2.61 -2.19 3.97
CA ILE A 96 -3.90 -2.85 4.20
C ILE A 96 -3.72 -4.05 5.14
N ASP A 97 -2.73 -4.91 4.87
CA ASP A 97 -2.43 -6.05 5.74
C ASP A 97 -2.06 -5.60 7.16
N MET A 98 -1.22 -4.56 7.29
CA MET A 98 -0.85 -4.00 8.58
C MET A 98 -2.06 -3.45 9.36
N LEU A 99 -2.95 -2.69 8.69
CA LEU A 99 -4.19 -2.18 9.30
C LEU A 99 -5.14 -3.30 9.72
N GLY A 100 -5.25 -4.36 8.91
CA GLY A 100 -6.06 -5.54 9.23
C GLY A 100 -5.56 -6.24 10.49
N ARG A 101 -4.27 -6.55 10.56
CA ARG A 101 -3.66 -7.20 11.73
C ARG A 101 -3.73 -6.33 12.99
N ALA A 102 -3.47 -5.02 12.85
CA ALA A 102 -3.61 -4.09 13.96
C ALA A 102 -5.06 -4.02 14.46
N LYS A 103 -6.05 -4.13 13.57
CA LYS A 103 -7.47 -4.17 13.95
C LYS A 103 -7.83 -5.46 14.68
N ASP A 104 -7.37 -6.62 14.21
CA ASP A 104 -7.71 -7.92 14.82
C ASP A 104 -7.16 -8.06 16.24
N GLU A 105 -5.99 -7.48 16.51
CA GLU A 105 -5.32 -7.55 17.81
C GLU A 105 -5.52 -6.31 18.70
N ASP A 106 -6.47 -5.42 18.35
CA ASP A 106 -6.74 -4.15 19.05
C ASP A 106 -5.48 -3.26 19.24
N GLY A 107 -4.62 -3.26 18.23
CA GLY A 107 -3.34 -2.57 18.21
C GLY A 107 -3.38 -1.16 17.60
N TYR A 108 -2.26 -0.77 16.98
CA TYR A 108 -2.10 0.52 16.32
C TYR A 108 -1.17 0.44 15.11
N VAL A 109 -1.29 1.42 14.23
CA VAL A 109 -0.36 1.70 13.13
C VAL A 109 0.16 3.11 13.28
N MET A 110 1.47 3.28 13.23
CA MET A 110 2.18 4.56 13.29
C MET A 110 2.98 4.78 12.03
N TRP A 111 3.12 6.03 11.61
CA TRP A 111 4.02 6.43 10.55
C TRP A 111 4.82 7.66 10.93
N ARG A 112 6.05 7.74 10.43
CA ARG A 112 6.97 8.88 10.64
C ARG A 112 8.01 8.96 9.54
N PRO A 113 8.63 10.12 9.28
CA PRO A 113 9.80 10.18 8.42
C PRO A 113 10.93 9.29 8.98
N GLU A 114 11.66 8.59 8.10
CA GLU A 114 12.94 7.95 8.47
C GLU A 114 14.01 8.98 8.85
#